data_AF-A0A7S0BVB0-F1
#
_entry.id   AF-A0A7S0BVB0-F1
#
_cell.length_a   1.000
_cell.length_b   1.000
_cell.length_c   1.000
_cell.angle_alpha   90.00
_cell.angle_beta   90.00
_cell.angle_gamma   90.00
#
_symmetry.space_group_name_H-M   'P 1'
#
loop_
_entity.id
_entity.type
_entity.pdbx_description
1 polymer ?
#
loop_
_entity_poly.entity_id
_entity_poly.type
_entity_poly.pdbx_seq_one_letter_code
_entity_poly.pdbx_strand_id
1 'polypeptide(L)'
;ITEARIRLLNNIDFDWSTNARVPWQDQYEKLVSYIEKFGNTRIPQKFPQDPVFASWVHRQRSNYRKFQSGESPCCITEDQIQLLNDIKFVWSTTVTWDSRYEELKNYDEEFGNTLVPRNFARNPALGAWVIQQRNYYKKIIHGKMKNSTGGISEEQIQLLNDLGFAWSIKALVVTL
;
A
#
# COMPACT_ATOMS: atom_id res chain seq x y z
N ILE A 1 25.79 2.83 31.97
CA ILE A 1 25.07 3.61 33.01
C ILE A 1 25.87 3.47 34.29
N THR A 2 26.12 4.55 35.04
CA THR A 2 26.89 4.50 36.29
C THR A 2 25.99 4.12 37.46
N GLU A 3 26.58 3.53 38.50
CA GLU A 3 25.85 3.03 39.69
C GLU A 3 25.11 4.14 40.44
N ALA A 4 25.71 5.34 40.50
CA ALA A 4 25.08 6.54 41.02
C ALA A 4 23.82 6.94 40.23
N ARG A 5 23.82 6.72 38.91
CA ARG A 5 22.68 7.03 38.04
C ARG A 5 21.53 6.04 38.22
N ILE A 6 21.82 4.77 38.48
CA ILE A 6 20.80 3.73 38.76
C ILE A 6 20.07 4.04 40.07
N ARG A 7 20.80 4.45 41.11
CA ARG A 7 20.21 4.80 42.42
C ARG A 7 19.25 5.99 42.34
N LEU A 8 19.61 7.01 41.56
CA LEU A 8 18.74 8.17 41.32
C LEU A 8 17.43 7.79 40.61
N LEU A 9 17.50 6.86 39.64
CA LEU A 9 16.34 6.39 38.89
C LEU A 9 15.42 5.51 39.76
N ASN A 10 15.96 4.63 40.59
CA ASN A 10 15.15 3.82 41.50
C ASN A 10 14.41 4.67 42.56
N ASN A 11 14.94 5.85 42.90
CA ASN A 11 14.34 6.72 43.92
C ASN A 11 13.17 7.58 43.40
N ILE A 12 12.95 7.62 42.09
CA ILE A 12 11.82 8.30 41.45
C ILE A 12 10.80 7.32 40.87
N ASP A 13 10.83 6.07 41.35
CA ASP A 13 10.03 4.95 40.83
C ASP A 13 10.10 4.87 39.30
N PHE A 14 11.33 5.05 38.77
CA PHE A 14 11.56 5.09 37.34
C PHE A 14 11.19 3.75 36.73
N ASP A 15 10.12 3.75 35.94
CA ASP A 15 9.64 2.57 35.26
C ASP A 15 10.63 2.12 34.17
N TRP A 16 11.47 1.16 34.54
CA TRP A 16 12.40 0.47 33.65
C TRP A 16 11.68 -0.33 32.55
N SER A 17 10.37 -0.54 32.65
CA SER A 17 9.57 -1.25 31.65
C SER A 17 9.24 -0.42 30.40
N THR A 18 9.52 0.89 30.42
CA THR A 18 9.40 1.76 29.22
C THR A 18 10.30 1.36 28.05
N ASN A 19 11.26 0.44 28.28
CA ASN A 19 12.10 -0.19 27.26
C ASN A 19 11.77 -1.68 27.00
N ALA A 20 10.72 -2.23 27.61
CA ALA A 20 10.26 -3.57 27.28
C ALA A 20 9.65 -3.53 25.86
N ARG A 21 10.37 -4.10 24.89
CA ARG A 21 9.79 -4.38 23.57
C ARG A 21 8.53 -5.21 23.80
N VAL A 22 7.35 -4.63 23.53
CA VAL A 22 6.10 -5.41 23.50
C VAL A 22 6.34 -6.62 22.60
N PRO A 23 6.11 -7.86 23.11
CA PRO A 23 6.27 -9.07 22.34
C PRO A 23 5.55 -8.99 21.00
N TRP A 24 6.12 -9.60 19.95
CA TRP A 24 5.51 -9.59 18.62
C TRP A 24 4.13 -10.26 18.66
N GLN A 25 3.98 -11.32 19.46
CA GLN A 25 2.75 -12.08 19.62
C GLN A 25 1.59 -11.22 20.16
N ASP A 26 1.82 -10.43 21.22
CA ASP A 26 0.79 -9.55 21.79
C ASP A 26 0.27 -8.53 20.75
N GLN A 27 1.14 -8.03 19.90
CA GLN A 27 0.77 -7.09 18.84
C GLN A 27 0.04 -7.79 17.68
N TYR A 28 0.40 -9.04 17.39
CA TYR A 28 -0.30 -9.87 16.43
C TYR A 28 -1.73 -10.18 16.90
N GLU A 29 -1.93 -10.52 18.17
CA GLU A 29 -3.27 -10.74 18.76
C GLU A 29 -4.13 -9.48 18.73
N LYS A 30 -3.53 -8.31 18.98
CA LYS A 30 -4.21 -7.02 18.77
C LYS A 30 -4.64 -6.81 17.31
N LEU A 31 -3.83 -7.24 16.35
CA LEU A 31 -4.18 -7.17 14.93
C LEU A 31 -5.35 -8.10 14.59
N VAL A 32 -5.37 -9.32 15.12
CA VAL A 32 -6.52 -10.24 14.97
C VAL A 32 -7.79 -9.59 15.52
N SER A 33 -7.74 -9.05 16.74
CA SER A 33 -8.88 -8.35 17.36
C SER A 33 -9.34 -7.13 16.54
N TYR A 34 -8.41 -6.41 15.91
CA TYR A 34 -8.74 -5.30 15.01
C TYR A 34 -9.49 -5.79 13.76
N ILE A 35 -9.06 -6.92 13.18
CA ILE A 35 -9.71 -7.52 12.00
C ILE A 35 -11.12 -7.97 12.34
N GLU A 36 -11.33 -8.59 13.50
CA GLU A 36 -12.67 -8.98 13.96
C GLU A 36 -13.61 -7.77 14.06
N LYS A 37 -13.08 -6.63 14.54
CA LYS A 37 -13.87 -5.41 14.72
C LYS A 37 -14.13 -4.63 13.43
N PHE A 38 -13.16 -4.56 12.52
CA PHE A 38 -13.19 -3.64 11.37
C PHE A 38 -13.15 -4.35 10.01
N GLY A 39 -12.96 -5.66 9.98
CA GLY A 39 -12.93 -6.49 8.77
C GLY A 39 -11.73 -6.25 7.85
N ASN A 40 -10.69 -5.56 8.31
CA ASN A 40 -9.53 -5.25 7.48
C ASN A 40 -8.24 -5.06 8.29
N THR A 41 -7.08 -5.10 7.61
CA THR A 41 -5.75 -4.85 8.22
C THR A 41 -5.23 -3.44 7.92
N ARG A 42 -6.10 -2.49 7.56
CA ARG A 42 -5.73 -1.13 7.16
C ARG A 42 -5.78 -0.19 8.36
N ILE A 43 -4.74 -0.27 9.18
CA ILE A 43 -4.53 0.65 10.29
C ILE A 43 -3.95 1.98 9.76
N PRO A 44 -4.56 3.13 10.09
CA PRO A 44 -4.00 4.45 9.78
C PRO A 44 -2.62 4.63 10.40
N GLN A 45 -1.69 5.28 9.69
CA GLN A 45 -0.35 5.55 10.22
C GLN A 45 -0.40 6.40 11.51
N LYS A 46 -1.34 7.34 11.57
CA LYS A 46 -1.67 8.11 12.78
C LYS A 46 -2.93 7.50 13.39
N PHE A 47 -2.74 6.48 14.24
CA PHE A 47 -3.84 5.86 14.99
C PHE A 47 -3.77 6.34 16.44
N PRO A 48 -4.51 7.39 16.83
CA PRO A 48 -4.37 8.01 18.14
C PRO A 48 -4.79 7.09 19.30
N GLN A 49 -5.64 6.10 19.02
CA GLN A 49 -6.12 5.13 20.00
C GLN A 49 -5.02 4.17 20.47
N ASP A 50 -4.10 3.79 19.57
CA ASP A 50 -2.93 2.97 19.92
C ASP A 50 -1.75 3.26 18.96
N PRO A 51 -0.97 4.33 19.23
CA PRO A 51 0.16 4.73 18.37
C PRO A 51 1.29 3.68 18.31
N VAL A 52 1.43 2.88 19.37
CA VAL A 52 2.45 1.81 19.46
C VAL A 52 2.09 0.67 18.52
N PHE A 53 0.82 0.25 18.52
CA PHE A 53 0.30 -0.74 17.59
C PHE A 53 0.38 -0.26 16.13
N ALA A 54 0.00 0.99 15.84
CA ALA A 54 0.14 1.57 14.50
C ALA A 54 1.59 1.54 14.01
N SER A 55 2.53 1.88 14.88
CA SER A 55 3.96 1.84 14.59
C SER A 55 4.46 0.42 14.36
N TRP A 56 3.97 -0.56 15.14
CA TRP A 56 4.28 -1.97 14.94
C TRP A 56 3.81 -2.48 13.58
N VAL A 57 2.57 -2.16 13.17
CA VAL A 57 2.01 -2.52 11.85
C VAL A 57 2.86 -1.93 10.72
N HIS A 58 3.24 -0.66 10.84
CA HIS A 58 4.11 0.00 9.87
C HIS A 58 5.48 -0.68 9.78
N ARG A 59 6.05 -1.08 10.93
CA ARG A 59 7.32 -1.80 10.99
C ARG A 59 7.25 -3.17 10.31
N GLN A 60 6.13 -3.91 10.42
CA GLN A 60 5.96 -5.17 9.68
C GLN A 60 6.08 -4.95 8.17
N ARG A 61 5.37 -3.93 7.64
CA ARG A 61 5.44 -3.58 6.21
C ARG A 61 6.85 -3.18 5.77
N SER A 62 7.56 -2.40 6.60
CA SER A 62 8.95 -2.01 6.29
C SER A 62 9.91 -3.19 6.32
N ASN A 63 9.80 -4.08 7.31
CA ASN A 63 10.66 -5.26 7.42
C ASN A 63 10.40 -6.25 6.28
N TYR A 64 9.15 -6.42 5.86
CA TYR A 64 8.83 -7.27 4.72
C TYR A 64 9.41 -6.76 3.41
N ARG A 65 9.39 -5.44 3.16
CA ARG A 65 10.08 -4.87 1.98
C ARG A 65 11.57 -5.17 2.00
N LYS A 66 12.23 -5.03 3.16
CA LYS A 66 13.65 -5.38 3.32
C LYS A 66 13.89 -6.87 3.11
N PHE A 67 13.01 -7.72 3.62
CA PHE A 67 13.04 -9.16 3.37
C PHE A 67 12.99 -9.46 1.87
N GLN A 68 12.07 -8.82 1.14
CA GLN A 68 11.92 -9.00 -0.31
C GLN A 68 13.13 -8.48 -1.11
N SER A 69 13.76 -7.38 -0.68
CA SER A 69 14.93 -6.81 -1.36
C SER A 69 16.27 -7.43 -0.94
N GLY A 70 16.28 -8.33 0.04
CA GLY A 70 17.50 -8.89 0.62
C GLY A 70 18.29 -7.90 1.48
N GLU A 71 17.69 -6.76 1.86
CA GLU A 71 18.33 -5.74 2.69
C GLU A 71 18.45 -6.16 4.16
N SER A 72 19.60 -5.86 4.77
CA SER A 72 19.87 -6.14 6.19
C SER A 72 20.08 -4.85 7.01
N PRO A 73 19.71 -4.84 8.31
CA PRO A 73 19.11 -5.95 9.05
C PRO A 73 17.60 -6.08 8.75
N CYS A 74 17.19 -7.31 8.45
CA CYS A 74 15.79 -7.71 8.37
C CYS A 74 15.40 -8.38 9.69
N CYS A 75 14.38 -7.84 10.37
CA CYS A 75 13.97 -8.32 11.71
C CYS A 75 12.65 -9.10 11.69
N ILE A 76 12.12 -9.43 10.51
CA ILE A 76 10.93 -10.28 10.36
C ILE A 76 11.36 -11.68 9.93
N THR A 77 10.73 -12.70 10.51
CA THR A 77 11.00 -14.11 10.18
C THR A 77 9.98 -14.64 9.16
N GLU A 78 10.31 -15.75 8.49
CA GLU A 78 9.38 -16.41 7.57
C GLU A 78 8.09 -16.86 8.27
N ASP A 79 8.18 -17.39 9.49
CA ASP A 79 7.00 -17.77 10.29
C ASP A 79 6.08 -16.57 10.57
N GLN A 80 6.66 -15.41 10.92
CA GLN A 80 5.88 -14.17 11.12
C GLN A 80 5.23 -13.68 9.83
N ILE A 81 5.90 -13.85 8.68
CA ILE A 81 5.33 -13.55 7.36
C ILE A 81 4.15 -14.48 7.09
N GLN A 82 4.30 -15.79 7.35
CA GLN A 82 3.24 -16.76 7.14
C GLN A 82 2.01 -16.45 8.01
N LEU A 83 2.19 -16.20 9.31
CA LEU A 83 1.09 -15.81 10.21
C LEU A 83 0.34 -14.56 9.71
N LEU A 84 1.07 -13.55 9.22
CA LEU A 84 0.48 -12.34 8.66
C LEU A 84 -0.24 -12.63 7.32
N ASN A 85 0.28 -13.53 6.49
CA ASN A 85 -0.38 -13.95 5.25
C ASN A 85 -1.69 -14.70 5.52
N ASP A 86 -1.73 -15.55 6.54
CA ASP A 86 -2.93 -16.34 6.90
C ASP A 86 -4.12 -15.45 7.27
N ILE A 87 -3.85 -14.30 7.90
CA ILE A 87 -4.86 -13.28 8.21
C ILE A 87 -5.06 -12.24 7.07
N LYS A 88 -4.54 -12.53 5.88
CA LYS A 88 -4.60 -11.67 4.68
C LYS A 88 -4.07 -10.26 4.93
N PHE A 89 -2.95 -10.16 5.67
CA PHE A 89 -2.33 -8.87 5.99
C PHE A 89 -1.89 -8.11 4.74
N VAL A 90 -2.34 -6.87 4.64
CA VAL A 90 -1.96 -5.97 3.55
C VAL A 90 -0.56 -5.38 3.79
N TRP A 91 0.45 -5.99 3.15
CA TRP A 91 1.86 -5.59 3.20
C TRP A 91 2.14 -4.22 2.55
N SER A 92 1.38 -3.86 1.52
CA SER A 92 1.45 -2.54 0.89
C SER A 92 0.09 -1.86 0.92
N THR A 93 -0.01 -0.76 1.67
CA THR A 93 -1.13 0.17 1.56
C THR A 93 -0.93 1.18 0.42
N THR A 94 0.26 1.20 -0.17
CA THR A 94 0.52 2.00 -1.36
C THR A 94 -0.14 1.30 -2.52
N VAL A 95 -1.14 1.95 -3.10
CA VAL A 95 -1.71 1.57 -4.38
C VAL A 95 -0.64 1.82 -5.42
N THR A 96 -0.10 0.75 -5.99
CA THR A 96 0.87 0.82 -7.10
C THR A 96 0.13 0.99 -8.42
N TRP A 97 0.87 1.41 -9.46
CA TRP A 97 0.34 1.43 -10.83
C TRP A 97 -0.10 0.03 -11.25
N ASP A 98 0.72 -1.00 -11.00
CA ASP A 98 0.43 -2.40 -11.35
C ASP A 98 -0.86 -2.90 -10.69
N SER A 99 -1.09 -2.57 -9.42
CA SER A 99 -2.35 -2.94 -8.74
C SER A 99 -3.57 -2.29 -9.38
N ARG A 100 -3.45 -1.06 -9.90
CA ARG A 100 -4.55 -0.39 -10.62
C ARG A 100 -4.73 -0.93 -12.03
N TYR A 101 -3.64 -1.34 -12.66
CA TYR A 101 -3.67 -2.02 -13.95
C TYR A 101 -4.39 -3.37 -13.84
N GLU A 102 -4.14 -4.17 -12.80
CA GLU A 102 -4.90 -5.40 -12.57
C GLU A 102 -6.39 -5.14 -12.28
N GLU A 103 -6.72 -4.09 -11.53
CA GLU A 103 -8.13 -3.68 -11.37
C GLU A 103 -8.79 -3.27 -12.70
N LEU A 104 -8.04 -2.66 -13.62
CA LEU A 104 -8.51 -2.31 -14.95
C LEU A 104 -8.70 -3.56 -15.82
N LYS A 105 -7.80 -4.55 -15.75
CA LYS A 105 -7.96 -5.84 -16.44
C LYS A 105 -9.23 -6.54 -16.00
N ASN A 106 -9.47 -6.63 -14.69
CA ASN A 106 -10.70 -7.23 -14.16
C ASN A 106 -11.96 -6.47 -14.64
N TYR A 107 -11.87 -5.14 -14.78
CA TYR A 107 -12.96 -4.35 -15.35
C TYR A 107 -13.17 -4.70 -16.84
N ASP A 108 -12.11 -4.81 -17.62
CA ASP A 108 -12.20 -5.18 -19.04
C ASP A 108 -12.76 -6.60 -19.23
N GLU A 109 -12.36 -7.55 -18.39
CA GLU A 109 -12.92 -8.90 -18.36
C GLU A 109 -14.43 -8.90 -18.04
N GLU A 110 -14.88 -8.03 -17.12
CA GLU A 110 -16.29 -7.94 -16.73
C GLU A 110 -17.16 -7.20 -17.77
N PHE A 111 -16.65 -6.10 -18.34
CA PHE A 111 -17.45 -5.18 -19.17
C PHE A 111 -17.07 -5.21 -20.65
N GLY A 112 -16.03 -5.93 -21.04
CA GLY A 112 -15.52 -6.03 -22.41
C GLY A 112 -14.93 -4.72 -22.96
N ASN A 113 -14.58 -3.78 -22.08
CA ASN A 113 -13.95 -2.51 -22.47
C ASN A 113 -13.21 -1.85 -21.31
N THR A 114 -12.37 -0.87 -21.64
CA THR A 114 -11.62 -0.05 -20.67
C THR A 114 -12.26 1.33 -20.40
N LEU A 115 -13.54 1.52 -20.73
CA LEU A 115 -14.27 2.78 -20.54
C LEU A 115 -14.82 2.93 -19.12
N VAL A 116 -13.93 2.88 -18.12
CA VAL A 116 -14.32 3.05 -16.72
C VAL A 116 -14.96 4.42 -16.50
N PRO A 117 -16.20 4.49 -15.97
CA PRO A 117 -16.85 5.75 -15.62
C PRO A 117 -16.05 6.53 -14.58
N ARG A 118 -16.05 7.87 -14.68
CA ARG A 118 -15.40 8.74 -13.69
C ARG A 118 -15.81 8.44 -12.25
N ASN A 119 -17.11 8.21 -12.06
CA ASN A 119 -17.71 7.92 -10.76
C ASN A 119 -18.14 6.45 -10.71
N PHE A 120 -17.25 5.53 -11.10
CA PHE A 120 -17.55 4.11 -11.06
C PHE A 120 -17.85 3.67 -9.62
N ALA A 121 -19.12 3.38 -9.33
CA ALA A 121 -19.62 3.25 -7.95
C ALA A 121 -18.91 2.14 -7.16
N ARG A 122 -18.55 1.04 -7.83
CA ARG A 122 -17.88 -0.10 -7.16
C ARG A 122 -16.41 0.19 -6.82
N ASN A 123 -15.75 1.00 -7.64
CA ASN A 123 -14.37 1.41 -7.41
C ASN A 123 -14.12 2.83 -7.96
N PRO A 124 -14.50 3.88 -7.22
CA PRO A 124 -14.31 5.26 -7.67
C PRO A 124 -12.84 5.63 -7.88
N ALA A 125 -11.94 4.95 -7.17
CA ALA A 125 -10.51 5.17 -7.28
C ALA A 125 -9.96 4.69 -8.63
N LEU A 126 -10.49 3.59 -9.18
CA LEU A 126 -10.16 3.13 -10.53
C LEU A 126 -10.59 4.16 -11.59
N GLY A 127 -11.82 4.69 -11.49
CA GLY A 127 -12.32 5.73 -12.40
C GLY A 127 -11.45 6.98 -12.40
N ALA A 128 -11.03 7.44 -11.21
CA ALA A 128 -10.09 8.55 -11.08
C ALA A 128 -8.71 8.23 -11.68
N TRP A 129 -8.19 7.03 -11.44
CA TRP A 129 -6.89 6.59 -11.95
C TRP A 129 -6.86 6.52 -13.48
N VAL A 130 -7.90 5.96 -14.11
CA VAL A 130 -8.05 5.89 -15.58
C VAL A 130 -8.02 7.29 -16.21
N ILE A 131 -8.71 8.25 -15.59
CA ILE A 131 -8.69 9.65 -16.06
C ILE A 131 -7.30 10.27 -15.93
N GLN A 132 -6.57 9.96 -14.86
CA GLN A 132 -5.19 10.41 -14.71
C GLN A 132 -4.30 9.85 -15.83
N GLN A 133 -4.41 8.57 -16.17
CA GLN A 133 -3.63 7.96 -17.27
C GLN A 133 -3.89 8.70 -18.60
N ARG A 134 -5.17 8.94 -18.94
CA ARG A 134 -5.55 9.72 -20.14
C ARG A 134 -4.95 11.12 -20.14
N ASN A 135 -4.93 11.79 -18.99
CA ASN A 135 -4.35 13.13 -18.86
C ASN A 135 -2.83 13.14 -19.00
N TYR A 136 -2.13 12.14 -18.43
CA TYR A 136 -0.68 12.00 -18.61
C TYR A 136 -0.33 11.78 -20.08
N TYR A 137 -0.99 10.82 -20.73
CA TYR A 137 -0.78 10.56 -22.14
C TYR A 137 -1.07 11.78 -23.00
N LYS A 138 -2.18 12.50 -22.74
CA LYS A 138 -2.48 13.76 -23.42
C LYS A 138 -1.36 14.79 -23.25
N LYS A 139 -0.75 14.92 -22.06
CA LYS A 139 0.37 15.85 -21.86
C LYS A 139 1.62 15.42 -22.61
N ILE A 140 1.90 14.11 -22.66
CA ILE A 140 3.04 13.53 -23.40
C ILE A 140 2.91 13.82 -24.90
N ILE A 141 1.78 13.51 -25.54
CA ILE A 141 1.58 13.72 -26.98
C ILE A 141 1.61 15.21 -27.39
N HIS A 142 1.33 16.14 -26.47
CA HIS A 142 1.44 17.58 -26.70
C HIS A 142 2.82 18.14 -26.33
N GLY A 143 3.80 17.29 -26.00
CA GLY A 143 5.16 17.70 -25.62
C GLY A 143 5.24 18.45 -24.29
N LYS A 144 4.19 18.42 -23.46
CA LYS A 144 4.10 19.14 -22.17
C LYS A 144 4.65 18.32 -20.99
N MET A 145 5.01 17.07 -21.21
CA MET A 145 5.51 16.15 -20.20
C MET A 145 6.39 15.09 -20.85
N LYS A 146 7.48 14.70 -20.18
CA LYS A 146 8.26 13.51 -20.55
C LYS A 146 7.65 12.27 -19.91
N ASN A 147 7.79 11.13 -20.57
CA ASN A 147 7.54 9.79 -20.04
C ASN A 147 8.63 9.44 -19.00
N SER A 148 8.58 10.06 -17.82
CA SER A 148 9.58 9.90 -16.76
C SER A 148 8.95 9.77 -15.38
N THR A 149 9.79 9.51 -14.37
CA THR A 149 9.44 9.43 -12.95
C THR A 149 8.61 10.64 -12.51
N GLY A 150 7.30 10.42 -12.29
CA GLY A 150 6.30 11.45 -11.98
C GLY A 150 5.10 11.49 -12.96
N GLY A 151 5.21 10.83 -14.11
CA GLY A 151 4.13 10.58 -15.08
C GLY A 151 3.95 9.08 -15.36
N ILE A 152 3.32 8.77 -16.50
CA ILE A 152 3.21 7.39 -17.02
C ILE A 152 4.45 7.03 -17.85
N SER A 153 5.04 5.85 -17.62
CA SER A 153 6.23 5.38 -18.36
C SER A 153 5.86 4.81 -19.74
N GLU A 154 6.86 4.60 -20.60
CA GLU A 154 6.64 3.98 -21.91
C GLU A 154 6.13 2.54 -21.78
N GLU A 155 6.69 1.77 -20.85
CA GLU A 155 6.27 0.40 -20.56
C GLU A 155 4.82 0.35 -20.07
N GLN A 156 4.42 1.32 -19.23
CA GLN A 156 3.05 1.46 -18.75
C GLN A 156 2.07 1.85 -19.87
N ILE A 157 2.50 2.71 -20.81
CA ILE A 157 1.73 3.01 -22.02
C ILE A 157 1.54 1.75 -22.86
N GLN A 158 2.61 0.96 -23.05
CA GLN A 158 2.55 -0.27 -23.84
C GLN A 158 1.61 -1.30 -23.20
N LEU A 159 1.70 -1.52 -21.89
CA LEU A 159 0.78 -2.42 -21.18
C LEU A 159 -0.69 -2.01 -21.35
N LEU A 160 -0.98 -0.70 -21.28
CA LEU A 160 -2.34 -0.20 -21.54
C LEU A 160 -2.75 -0.39 -23.00
N ASN A 161 -1.85 -0.19 -23.96
CA ASN A 161 -2.14 -0.44 -25.38
C ASN A 161 -2.45 -1.92 -25.64
N ASP A 162 -1.68 -2.83 -25.04
CA ASP A 162 -1.86 -4.28 -25.18
C ASP A 162 -3.20 -4.73 -24.59
N LEU A 163 -3.69 -4.04 -23.55
CA LEU A 163 -5.03 -4.23 -22.98
C LEU A 163 -6.16 -3.59 -23.82
N GLY A 164 -5.85 -2.89 -24.92
CA GLY A 164 -6.87 -2.18 -25.70
C GLY A 164 -7.40 -0.92 -25.01
N PHE A 165 -6.55 -0.23 -24.24
CA PHE A 165 -6.97 0.94 -23.46
C PHE A 165 -7.46 2.11 -24.32
N ALA A 166 -8.69 2.56 -24.07
CA ALA A 166 -9.27 3.71 -24.76
C ALA A 166 -8.72 5.04 -24.20
N TRP A 167 -7.63 5.53 -24.83
CA TRP A 167 -7.01 6.84 -24.52
C TRP A 167 -7.95 8.04 -24.76
N SER A 168 -8.91 7.89 -25.67
CA SER A 168 -9.92 8.91 -25.99
C SER A 168 -11.27 8.26 -26.24
N ILE A 169 -12.32 8.84 -25.65
CA ILE A 169 -13.71 8.41 -25.87
C ILE A 169 -14.12 8.62 -27.35
N LYS A 170 -13.47 9.55 -28.06
CA LYS A 170 -13.73 9.79 -29.50
C LYS A 170 -13.12 8.74 -30.42
N ALA A 171 -12.11 7.99 -29.96
CA ALA A 171 -11.39 7.03 -30.82
C ALA A 171 -12.25 5.80 -31.21
N LEU A 172 -13.32 5.53 -30.45
CA LEU A 172 -14.23 4.41 -30.69
C LEU A 172 -15.29 4.67 -31.77
N VAL A 173 -15.45 5.92 -32.23
CA VAL A 173 -16.48 6.30 -33.22
C VAL A 173 -15.93 6.27 -34.66
N VAL A 174 -14.67 5.90 -34.86
CA VAL A 174 -14.00 5.90 -36.17
C VAL A 174 -13.82 4.47 -36.74
N THR A 175 -14.30 3.44 -36.05
CA THR A 175 -14.15 2.02 -36.43
C THR A 175 -15.48 1.27 -36.60
N LEU A 176 -16.54 1.97 -37.01
CA LEU A 176 -17.79 1.40 -37.56
C LEU A 176 -18.16 2.14 -38.84
#